data_AF-A0A101G8F9-F1
#
_entry.id   AF-A0A101G8F9-F1
#
_cell.length_a   1.000
_cell.length_b   1.000
_cell.length_c   1.000
_cell.angle_alpha   90.00
_cell.angle_beta   90.00
_cell.angle_gamma   90.00
#
_symmetry.space_group_name_H-M   'P 1'
#
loop_
_entity.id
_entity.type
_entity.pdbx_description
1 polymer ?
#
loop_
_entity_poly.entity_id
_entity_poly.type
_entity_poly.pdbx_seq_one_letter_code
_entity_poly.pdbx_strand_id
1 'polypeptide(L)'
;MIDIKSYEEKADLLKALAHPVRLCIVHGLMENQCNVNKMTACLEMPQSTVSQQLGILRNKGIIKGRRQGTEICYEVVNAQVRQIVSLILDNGLDFNNKQ
;
A
#
# COMPACT_ATOMS: atom_id res chain seq x y z
N MET A 1 -13.03 -26.83 -14.36
CA MET A 1 -14.12 -26.14 -13.64
C MET A 1 -13.51 -24.88 -13.05
N ILE A 2 -14.12 -23.72 -13.24
CA ILE A 2 -13.59 -22.46 -12.72
C ILE A 2 -13.79 -22.45 -11.20
N ASP A 3 -12.72 -22.26 -10.43
CA ASP A 3 -12.79 -22.20 -8.96
C ASP A 3 -13.22 -20.80 -8.50
N ILE A 4 -14.44 -20.70 -7.95
CA ILE A 4 -15.01 -19.45 -7.45
C ILE A 4 -14.14 -18.83 -6.34
N LYS A 5 -13.43 -19.68 -5.57
CA LYS A 5 -12.56 -19.24 -4.48
C LYS A 5 -11.43 -18.35 -4.98
N SER A 6 -10.88 -18.64 -6.17
CA SER A 6 -9.88 -17.79 -6.80
C SER A 6 -10.43 -16.38 -7.09
N TYR A 7 -11.69 -16.25 -7.49
CA TYR A 7 -12.32 -14.95 -7.75
C TYR A 7 -12.60 -14.19 -6.45
N GLU A 8 -13.03 -14.88 -5.40
CA GLU A 8 -13.21 -14.29 -4.07
C GLU A 8 -11.91 -13.73 -3.53
N GLU A 9 -10.80 -14.47 -3.64
CA GLU A 9 -9.47 -14.02 -3.24
C GLU A 9 -9.01 -12.78 -4.01
N LYS A 10 -9.24 -12.73 -5.34
CA LYS A 10 -8.92 -11.53 -6.14
C LYS A 10 -9.80 -10.34 -5.78
N ALA A 11 -11.10 -10.56 -5.60
CA ALA A 11 -12.04 -9.51 -5.20
C ALA A 11 -11.66 -8.93 -3.84
N ASP A 12 -11.25 -9.77 -2.89
CA ASP A 12 -10.79 -9.34 -1.58
C ASP A 12 -9.48 -8.56 -1.61
N LEU A 13 -8.55 -8.92 -2.50
CA LEU A 13 -7.34 -8.14 -2.75
C LEU A 13 -7.69 -6.75 -3.30
N LEU A 14 -8.61 -6.68 -4.27
CA LEU A 14 -9.06 -5.42 -4.86
C LEU A 14 -9.79 -4.54 -3.84
N LYS A 15 -10.68 -5.10 -3.00
CA LYS A 15 -11.32 -4.36 -1.89
C LYS A 15 -10.29 -3.80 -0.90
N ALA A 16 -9.24 -4.57 -0.62
CA ALA A 16 -8.15 -4.10 0.23
C ALA A 16 -7.38 -2.93 -0.41
N LEU A 17 -7.32 -2.84 -1.74
CA LEU A 17 -6.69 -1.71 -2.44
C LEU A 17 -7.63 -0.52 -2.66
N ALA A 18 -8.94 -0.73 -2.81
CA ALA A 18 -9.93 0.29 -3.19
C ALA A 18 -10.20 1.34 -2.08
N HIS A 19 -9.17 2.08 -1.66
CA HIS A 19 -9.24 3.19 -0.72
C HIS A 19 -8.06 4.14 -0.96
N PRO A 20 -8.30 5.46 -1.03
CA PRO A 20 -7.30 6.42 -1.47
C PRO A 20 -6.01 6.38 -0.63
N VAL A 21 -6.15 6.30 0.69
CA VAL A 21 -5.01 6.23 1.61
C VAL A 21 -4.18 4.97 1.41
N ARG A 22 -4.82 3.83 1.12
CA ARG A 22 -4.13 2.55 0.95
C ARG A 22 -3.40 2.50 -0.39
N LEU A 23 -3.99 3.04 -1.45
CA LEU A 23 -3.29 3.23 -2.72
C LEU A 23 -2.08 4.12 -2.56
N CYS A 24 -2.21 5.26 -1.87
CA CYS A 24 -1.09 6.16 -1.62
C CYS A 24 0.04 5.49 -0.83
N ILE A 25 -0.28 4.77 0.25
CA ILE A 25 0.71 4.00 1.03
C ILE A 25 1.41 2.97 0.14
N VAL A 26 0.66 2.16 -0.60
CA VAL A 26 1.25 1.12 -1.45
C VAL A 26 2.14 1.72 -2.53
N HIS A 27 1.67 2.78 -3.20
CA HIS A 27 2.42 3.49 -4.23
C HIS A 27 3.73 4.05 -3.66
N GLY A 28 3.68 4.75 -2.52
CA GLY A 28 4.89 5.32 -1.93
C GLY A 28 5.87 4.25 -1.43
N LEU A 29 5.37 3.09 -0.97
CA LEU A 29 6.22 1.96 -0.55
C LEU A 29 6.85 1.22 -1.73
N MET A 30 6.27 1.35 -2.94
CA MET A 30 6.87 0.85 -4.18
C MET A 30 8.03 1.74 -4.64
N GLU A 31 7.90 3.05 -4.48
CA GLU A 31 8.93 4.05 -4.79
C GLU A 31 10.07 4.06 -3.76
N ASN A 32 9.75 4.06 -2.47
CA ASN A 32 10.71 4.19 -1.38
C ASN A 32 10.33 3.28 -0.21
N GLN A 33 11.09 2.20 -0.03
CA GLN A 33 10.92 1.29 1.10
C GLN A 33 11.13 2.04 2.43
N CYS A 34 10.45 1.58 3.50
CA CYS A 34 10.56 2.11 4.86
C CYS A 34 10.02 3.55 5.11
N ASN A 35 9.62 4.34 4.11
CA ASN A 35 9.32 5.75 4.35
C ASN A 35 7.84 6.08 4.68
N VAL A 36 7.34 5.54 5.79
CA VAL A 36 5.97 5.84 6.26
C VAL A 36 5.83 7.30 6.72
N ASN A 37 6.88 7.87 7.31
CA ASN A 37 6.85 9.24 7.84
C ASN A 37 6.68 10.31 6.74
N LYS A 38 7.24 10.11 5.54
CA LYS A 38 6.95 10.97 4.38
C LYS A 38 5.52 10.79 3.85
N MET A 39 4.92 9.61 3.98
CA MET A 39 3.53 9.37 3.56
C MET A 39 2.52 10.10 4.43
N THR A 40 2.73 10.15 5.75
CA THR A 40 1.90 10.94 6.69
C THR A 40 1.86 12.42 6.32
N ALA A 41 2.98 12.98 5.83
CA ALA A 41 3.04 14.37 5.36
C ALA A 41 2.32 14.56 4.01
N CYS A 42 2.39 13.58 3.12
CA CYS A 42 1.73 13.66 1.81
C CYS A 42 0.19 13.58 1.89
N LEU A 43 -0.33 12.90 2.91
CA LEU A 43 -1.75 12.61 3.05
C LEU A 43 -2.51 13.57 3.97
N GLU A 44 -1.80 14.45 4.71
CA GLU A 44 -2.40 15.35 5.72
C GLU A 44 -3.31 14.61 6.72
N MET A 45 -2.94 13.37 7.08
CA MET A 45 -3.74 12.51 7.94
C MET A 45 -3.11 12.29 9.32
N PRO A 46 -3.92 12.06 10.36
CA PRO A 46 -3.42 11.62 11.65
C PRO A 46 -2.64 10.30 11.55
N GLN A 47 -1.55 10.20 12.30
CA GLN A 47 -0.71 9.00 12.37
C GLN A 47 -1.49 7.73 12.78
N SER A 48 -2.51 7.88 13.64
CA SER A 48 -3.39 6.78 14.05
C SER A 48 -4.16 6.20 12.87
N THR A 49 -4.66 7.03 11.97
CA THR A 49 -5.37 6.60 10.76
C THR A 49 -4.43 5.88 9.80
N VAL A 50 -3.21 6.39 9.61
CA VAL A 50 -2.19 5.72 8.77
C VAL A 50 -1.81 4.35 9.34
N SER A 51 -1.63 4.26 10.67
CA SER A 51 -1.34 2.99 11.35
C SER A 51 -2.45 1.96 11.18
N GLN A 52 -3.71 2.39 11.22
CA GLN A 52 -4.86 1.52 10.95
C GLN A 52 -4.84 0.99 9.52
N GLN A 53 -4.58 1.85 8.52
CA GLN A 53 -4.49 1.42 7.12
C GLN A 53 -3.33 0.46 6.85
N LEU A 54 -2.17 0.69 7.48
CA LEU A 54 -1.04 -0.25 7.44
C LEU A 54 -1.41 -1.61 8.03
N GLY A 55 -2.17 -1.64 9.13
CA GLY A 55 -2.69 -2.88 9.72
C GLY A 55 -3.56 -3.67 8.74
N ILE A 56 -4.48 -3.01 8.04
CA ILE A 56 -5.36 -3.63 7.03
C ILE A 56 -4.51 -4.24 5.89
N LEU A 57 -3.59 -3.46 5.35
CA LEU A 57 -2.70 -3.90 4.26
C LEU A 57 -1.82 -5.08 4.68
N ARG A 58 -1.29 -5.06 5.90
CA ARG A 58 -0.48 -6.14 6.47
C ARG A 58 -1.31 -7.42 6.66
N ASN A 59 -2.52 -7.29 7.21
CA ASN A 59 -3.41 -8.44 7.44
C ASN A 59 -3.86 -9.10 6.13
N LYS A 60 -3.94 -8.33 5.04
CA LYS A 60 -4.22 -8.85 3.69
C LYS A 60 -2.97 -9.35 2.94
N GLY A 61 -1.81 -9.39 3.60
CA GLY A 61 -0.56 -9.89 3.01
C GLY A 61 0.01 -9.01 1.89
N ILE A 62 -0.43 -7.75 1.81
CA ILE A 62 0.00 -6.80 0.77
C ILE A 62 1.38 -6.23 1.12
N ILE A 63 1.57 -5.90 2.40
CA ILE A 63 2.81 -5.35 2.93
C ILE A 63 3.36 -6.21 4.07
N LYS A 64 4.67 -6.10 4.30
CA LYS A 64 5.35 -6.67 5.45
C LYS A 64 6.06 -5.56 6.22
N GLY A 65 5.98 -5.64 7.56
CA GLY A 65 6.73 -4.76 8.45
C GLY A 65 7.95 -5.48 9.03
N ARG A 66 9.09 -4.78 9.12
CA ARG A 66 10.31 -5.22 9.81
C ARG A 66 10.76 -4.12 10.77
N ARG A 67 11.07 -4.49 12.01
CA ARG A 67 11.63 -3.55 12.99
C ARG A 67 13.06 -3.20 12.57
N GLN A 68 13.36 -1.91 12.47
CA GLN A 68 14.70 -1.37 12.27
C GLN A 68 14.96 -0.34 13.39
N GLY A 69 15.72 -0.76 14.40
CA GLY A 69 15.93 0.03 15.61
C GLY A 69 14.62 0.31 16.36
N THR A 70 14.27 1.59 16.49
CA THR A 70 13.06 2.07 17.16
C THR A 70 11.84 2.16 16.25
N GLU A 71 12.01 2.02 14.93
CA GLU A 71 10.94 2.20 13.93
C GLU A 71 10.57 0.88 13.24
N ILE A 72 9.40 0.86 12.59
CA ILE A 72 8.95 -0.25 11.75
C ILE A 72 9.01 0.21 10.29
N CYS A 73 9.87 -0.44 9.50
CA CYS A 73 9.93 -0.28 8.06
C CYS A 73 8.91 -1.20 7.39
N TYR A 74 8.18 -0.69 6.41
CA TYR A 74 7.28 -1.48 5.59
C TYR A 74 7.80 -1.63 4.15
N GLU A 75 7.41 -2.72 3.51
CA GLU A 75 7.65 -3.02 2.10
C GLU A 75 6.44 -3.72 1.48
N VAL A 76 6.16 -3.45 0.19
CA VAL A 76 5.13 -4.18 -0.56
C VAL A 76 5.66 -5.54 -0.98
N VAL A 77 5.04 -6.62 -0.51
CA VAL A 77 5.50 -8.00 -0.77
C VAL A 77 4.62 -8.73 -1.78
N ASN A 78 3.41 -8.23 -2.06
CA ASN A 78 2.50 -8.86 -3.01
C ASN A 78 2.79 -8.39 -4.45
N ALA A 79 3.26 -9.32 -5.29
CA ALA A 79 3.63 -9.03 -6.69
C ALA A 79 2.44 -8.60 -7.55
N GLN A 80 1.25 -9.19 -7.35
CA GLN A 80 0.05 -8.83 -8.11
C GLN A 80 -0.41 -7.41 -7.78
N VAL A 81 -0.32 -7.02 -6.50
CA VAL A 81 -0.61 -5.65 -6.09
C VAL A 81 0.34 -4.66 -6.77
N ARG A 82 1.65 -4.95 -6.82
CA ARG A 82 2.61 -4.09 -7.52
C ARG A 82 2.20 -3.88 -8.98
N GLN A 83 1.85 -4.95 -9.68
CA GLN A 83 1.40 -4.88 -11.08
C GLN A 83 0.11 -4.04 -11.24
N ILE A 84 -0.91 -4.30 -10.42
CA ILE A 84 -2.19 -3.58 -10.48
C ILE A 84 -1.99 -2.09 -10.20
N VAL A 85 -1.21 -1.76 -9.17
CA VAL A 85 -0.97 -0.37 -8.77
C VAL A 85 -0.15 0.36 -9.82
N SER A 86 0.90 -0.25 -10.37
CA SER A 86 1.64 0.33 -11.50
C SER A 86 0.73 0.60 -12.70
N LEU A 87 -0.12 -0.36 -13.09
CA LEU A 87 -1.04 -0.19 -14.22
C LEU A 87 -2.04 0.96 -14.04
N ILE A 88 -2.50 1.21 -12.81
CA ILE A 88 -3.50 2.24 -12.52
C ILE A 88 -2.85 3.62 -12.35
N LEU A 89 -1.60 3.68 -11.84
CA LEU A 89 -0.92 4.92 -11.47
C LEU A 89 0.15 5.40 -12.47
N ASP A 90 0.53 4.58 -13.47
CA ASP A 90 1.46 4.94 -14.58
C ASP A 90 1.00 6.17 -15.40
N ASN A 91 -0.19 6.71 -15.12
CA ASN A 91 -0.75 7.90 -15.75
C ASN A 91 -0.46 9.22 -15.00
N GLY A 92 0.68 9.35 -14.30
CA GLY A 92 1.22 10.66 -13.89
C GLY A 92 0.99 11.10 -12.43
N LEU A 93 0.94 10.18 -11.48
CA LEU A 93 0.94 10.53 -10.04
C LEU A 93 2.36 10.53 -9.47
N ASP A 94 3.20 11.46 -9.93
CA ASP A 94 4.56 11.62 -9.41
C ASP A 94 4.56 12.20 -7.99
N PHE A 95 5.06 11.46 -7.00
CA PHE A 95 5.24 11.97 -5.63
C PHE A 95 6.32 13.07 -5.52
N ASN A 96 7.15 13.23 -6.55
CA ASN A 96 8.22 14.23 -6.58
C ASN A 96 7.77 15.61 -7.09
N ASN A 97 6.48 15.80 -7.42
CA ASN A 97 5.96 17.03 -8.02
C ASN A 97 5.18 17.94 -7.04
N LYS A 98 5.75 18.16 -5.84
CA LYS A 98 5.48 19.36 -5.05
C LYS A 98 6.78 20.17 -4.98
N GLN A 99 7.00 21.04 -5.97
CA GLN A 99 7.80 22.25 -5.79
C GLN A 99 7.00 23.26 -4.98
#